data_AF-A0A6L6X9X9-F1
#
_entry.id   AF-A0A6L6X9X9-F1
#
_cell.length_a   1.000
_cell.length_b   1.000
_cell.length_c   1.000
_cell.angle_alpha   90.00
_cell.angle_beta   90.00
_cell.angle_gamma   90.00
#
_symmetry.space_group_name_H-M   'P 1'
#
loop_
_entity.id
_entity.type
_entity.pdbx_description
1 polymer ?
#
loop_
_entity_poly.entity_id
_entity_poly.type
_entity_poly.pdbx_seq_one_letter_code
_entity_poly.pdbx_strand_id
1 'polypeptide(L)'
;MTKDVIALTPAMPDAMALLAGLHAGGPDLSVHSLSDGAVVQLRTPDGRPLVSVEAPVLVHTHGEAQRLLGSQAAAPDVPFWWTEARASTAVAEAADLAGSFCGRLTLLLGGTTWPPEAATVRVVHTADGPTGEEAVPALDGDLPAVDILSDSTAVVLADRPVVALTAWLSEVLRVSADSGRALHIVTPPHARLSLPLHTALTGPPNRWVVQAPEGGYFDGLSGAVLHWREGTFTPAPGDDGETIAAEGFALPEPPAEQQLTVSLRTLHAPDADLLLGRSLETAWHHLTGAAPAGWGTAEPVNLPWSPRQLTALARDRAPAPSHLLAVGHPERPAIASLRVTRTKTGVAEEASLTLGYANDEHPPLDALKALAEALAAGPGLSAMLVTLRRARRDLTVPAHLEGAPIPVAFTLGAADVRAVGLDHARRPPLPQRPEALGPATSPALHYRLGDGTDPDAWNTLQTLTRHLKSA
;
A
#
# COMPACT_ATOMS: atom_id res chain seq x y z
N MET A 1 3.99 21.67 -0.28
CA MET A 1 4.04 20.19 -0.14
C MET A 1 5.49 19.77 -0.11
N THR A 2 5.80 18.71 0.64
CA THR A 2 7.11 18.07 0.70
C THR A 2 7.50 17.58 -0.69
N LYS A 3 8.77 17.77 -1.08
CA LYS A 3 9.30 17.21 -2.33
C LYS A 3 10.23 16.04 -2.01
N ASP A 4 9.81 14.85 -2.41
CA ASP A 4 10.65 13.66 -2.36
C ASP A 4 11.54 13.63 -3.62
N VAL A 5 12.83 13.39 -3.43
CA VAL A 5 13.81 13.20 -4.50
C VAL A 5 14.45 11.83 -4.31
N ILE A 6 14.53 11.05 -5.37
CA ILE A 6 14.97 9.65 -5.30
C ILE A 6 16.13 9.44 -6.25
N ALA A 7 17.22 8.88 -5.73
CA ALA A 7 18.35 8.40 -6.53
C ALA A 7 18.20 6.91 -6.80
N LEU A 8 18.23 6.54 -8.08
CA LEU A 8 18.21 5.16 -8.56
C LEU A 8 19.60 4.84 -9.12
N THR A 9 20.40 4.07 -8.37
CA THR A 9 21.83 3.87 -8.66
C THR A 9 22.16 2.39 -8.88
N PRO A 10 23.07 2.04 -9.81
CA PRO A 10 23.45 0.64 -10.04
C PRO A 10 24.36 0.06 -8.95
N ALA A 11 25.00 0.92 -8.15
CA ALA A 11 25.92 0.54 -7.09
C ALA A 11 25.40 0.99 -5.72
N MET A 12 25.75 0.25 -4.66
CA MET A 12 25.32 0.55 -3.30
C MET A 12 25.89 1.91 -2.86
N PRO A 13 25.06 2.84 -2.38
CA PRO A 13 25.55 4.03 -1.69
C PRO A 13 26.16 3.62 -0.36
N ASP A 14 27.48 3.59 -0.28
CA ASP A 14 28.21 3.39 0.97
C ASP A 14 28.14 4.66 1.85
N ALA A 15 28.63 4.55 3.09
CA ALA A 15 28.62 5.67 4.03
C ALA A 15 29.37 6.90 3.49
N MET A 16 30.43 6.72 2.69
CA MET A 16 31.18 7.83 2.11
C MET A 16 30.41 8.52 0.98
N ALA A 17 29.74 7.77 0.12
CA ALA A 17 28.87 8.30 -0.91
C ALA A 17 27.71 9.09 -0.29
N LEU A 18 27.09 8.55 0.77
CA LEU A 18 26.04 9.25 1.52
C LEU A 18 26.55 10.56 2.13
N LEU A 19 27.71 10.54 2.80
CA LEU A 19 28.32 11.75 3.38
C LEU A 19 28.72 12.79 2.32
N ALA A 20 29.25 12.34 1.17
CA ALA A 20 29.61 13.22 0.06
C ALA A 20 28.36 13.86 -0.58
N GLY A 21 27.27 13.10 -0.67
CA GLY A 21 25.96 13.61 -1.04
C GLY A 21 25.46 14.64 -0.03
N LEU A 22 25.52 14.34 1.26
CA LEU A 22 25.01 15.19 2.35
C LEU A 22 25.80 16.52 2.48
N HIS A 23 27.05 16.57 2.04
CA HIS A 23 27.81 17.81 1.83
C HIS A 23 27.19 18.75 0.77
N ALA A 24 26.04 18.42 0.19
CA ALA A 24 25.23 19.29 -0.64
C ALA A 24 24.93 20.64 0.03
N GLY A 25 24.77 20.69 1.34
CA GLY A 25 24.42 21.92 2.06
C GLY A 25 25.59 22.69 2.67
N GLY A 26 26.82 22.27 2.39
CA GLY A 26 28.04 22.87 2.96
C GLY A 26 28.49 22.22 4.29
N PRO A 27 29.64 22.65 4.83
CA PRO A 27 30.28 22.01 5.98
C PRO A 27 29.61 22.31 7.33
N ASP A 28 28.75 23.32 7.39
CA ASP A 28 28.17 23.81 8.65
C ASP A 28 26.92 23.03 9.10
N LEU A 29 26.42 22.11 8.27
CA LEU A 29 25.24 21.31 8.58
C LEU A 29 25.62 20.06 9.39
N SER A 30 24.75 19.69 10.33
CA SER A 30 24.92 18.49 11.13
C SER A 30 24.16 17.30 10.54
N VAL A 31 24.71 16.10 10.73
CA VAL A 31 24.11 14.82 10.32
C VAL A 31 23.72 14.05 11.57
N HIS A 32 22.45 13.66 11.66
CA HIS A 32 21.92 12.87 12.76
C HIS A 32 21.32 11.56 12.24
N SER A 33 21.52 10.48 12.98
CA SER A 33 20.88 9.20 12.69
C SER A 33 19.66 9.02 13.59
N LEU A 34 18.56 8.54 13.03
CA LEU A 34 17.30 8.24 13.70
C LEU A 34 16.92 6.77 13.45
N SER A 35 16.04 6.23 14.29
CA SER A 35 15.47 4.88 14.12
C SER A 35 16.53 3.79 13.91
N ASP A 36 17.54 3.75 14.79
CA ASP A 36 18.66 2.78 14.75
C ASP A 36 19.39 2.71 13.40
N GLY A 37 19.57 3.87 12.73
CA GLY A 37 20.27 3.93 11.44
C GLY A 37 19.36 3.89 10.21
N ALA A 38 18.06 3.64 10.37
CA ALA A 38 17.14 3.55 9.23
C ALA A 38 16.92 4.89 8.51
N VAL A 39 17.12 6.02 9.20
CA VAL A 39 17.01 7.35 8.63
C VAL A 39 18.21 8.20 9.01
N VAL A 40 18.78 8.90 8.03
CA VAL A 40 19.82 9.91 8.24
C VAL A 40 19.23 11.29 7.94
N GLN A 41 19.35 12.21 8.88
CA GLN A 41 18.77 13.54 8.77
C GLN A 41 19.85 14.61 8.74
N LEU A 42 19.78 15.46 7.73
CA LEU A 42 20.57 16.68 7.62
C LEU A 42 19.84 17.81 8.36
N ARG A 43 20.54 18.53 9.23
CA ARG A 43 19.98 19.59 10.06
C ARG A 43 20.79 20.88 9.99
N THR A 44 20.13 22.01 10.23
CA THR A 44 20.81 23.28 10.51
C THR A 44 21.61 23.20 11.82
N PRO A 45 22.58 24.09 12.08
CA PRO A 45 23.28 24.18 13.37
C PRO A 45 22.33 24.24 14.58
N ASP A 46 21.21 24.96 14.44
CA ASP A 46 20.17 25.08 15.47
C ASP A 46 19.27 23.83 15.62
N GLY A 47 19.60 22.73 14.95
CA GLY A 47 18.90 21.44 15.07
C GLY A 47 17.64 21.28 14.22
N ARG A 48 17.34 22.22 13.31
CA ARG A 48 16.15 22.14 12.44
C ARG A 48 16.35 21.12 11.31
N PRO A 49 15.40 20.20 11.06
CA PRO A 49 15.51 19.22 9.99
C PRO A 49 15.37 19.87 8.61
N LEU A 50 16.27 19.52 7.70
CA LEU A 50 16.28 19.98 6.31
C LEU A 50 15.90 18.86 5.36
N VAL A 51 16.66 17.76 5.38
CA VAL A 51 16.47 16.60 4.51
C VAL A 51 16.55 15.34 5.34
N SER A 52 15.62 14.41 5.13
CA SER A 52 15.67 13.07 5.73
C SER A 52 15.91 12.05 4.62
N VAL A 53 16.93 11.23 4.78
CA VAL A 53 17.34 10.20 3.82
C VAL A 53 17.03 8.84 4.42
N GLU A 54 16.20 8.06 3.75
CA GLU A 54 15.91 6.68 4.14
C GLU A 54 17.06 5.75 3.73
N ALA A 55 17.25 4.66 4.48
CA ALA A 55 18.26 3.66 4.17
C ALA A 55 18.09 3.13 2.73
N PRO A 56 19.19 3.02 1.94
CA PRO A 56 19.11 2.52 0.57
C PRO A 56 18.52 1.11 0.50
N VAL A 57 17.58 0.90 -0.42
CA VAL A 57 16.91 -0.37 -0.64
C VAL A 57 17.34 -0.97 -1.98
N LEU A 58 17.83 -2.22 -1.98
CA LEU A 58 18.16 -2.94 -3.21
C LEU A 58 16.90 -3.55 -3.83
N VAL A 59 16.49 -3.06 -5.00
CA VAL A 59 15.29 -3.48 -5.70
C VAL A 59 15.62 -4.53 -6.76
N HIS A 60 15.09 -5.74 -6.60
CA HIS A 60 15.23 -6.83 -7.57
C HIS A 60 14.05 -6.92 -8.57
N THR A 61 12.98 -6.18 -8.32
CA THR A 61 11.71 -6.35 -9.04
C THR A 61 11.64 -5.44 -10.26
N HIS A 62 11.49 -6.02 -11.46
CA HIS A 62 11.28 -5.26 -12.69
C HIS A 62 9.99 -4.44 -12.62
N GLY A 63 10.02 -3.20 -13.15
CA GLY A 63 8.85 -2.33 -13.25
C GLY A 63 8.47 -1.59 -11.96
N GLU A 64 9.12 -1.89 -10.84
CA GLU A 64 8.76 -1.31 -9.54
C GLU A 64 8.97 0.21 -9.48
N ALA A 65 10.04 0.71 -10.11
CA ALA A 65 10.26 2.15 -10.20
C ALA A 65 9.16 2.85 -11.01
N GLN A 66 8.79 2.31 -12.17
CA GLN A 66 7.73 2.88 -13.00
C GLN A 66 6.37 2.82 -12.31
N ARG A 67 6.11 1.77 -11.52
CA ARG A 67 4.87 1.61 -10.74
C ARG A 67 4.71 2.73 -9.70
N LEU A 68 5.79 3.12 -9.03
CA LEU A 68 5.76 4.09 -7.92
C LEU A 68 6.10 5.54 -8.32
N LEU A 69 6.87 5.73 -9.38
CA LEU A 69 7.36 7.04 -9.82
C LEU A 69 6.77 7.48 -11.16
N GLY A 70 5.97 6.63 -11.79
CA GLY A 70 5.36 6.88 -13.09
C GLY A 70 6.30 6.66 -14.27
N SER A 71 5.82 6.98 -15.47
CA SER A 71 6.52 6.72 -16.74
C SER A 71 7.81 7.53 -16.94
N GLN A 72 7.99 8.62 -16.19
CA GLN A 72 9.21 9.44 -16.22
C GLN A 72 10.39 8.79 -15.46
N ALA A 73 10.14 7.69 -14.75
CA ALA A 73 11.16 6.99 -14.00
C ALA A 73 12.09 6.18 -14.93
N ALA A 74 13.30 6.69 -15.12
CA ALA A 74 14.36 6.03 -15.88
C ALA A 74 15.26 5.21 -14.93
N ALA A 75 14.80 4.04 -14.47
CA ALA A 75 15.61 3.18 -13.59
C ALA A 75 16.69 2.41 -14.36
N PRO A 76 17.85 2.10 -13.74
CA PRO A 76 18.78 1.09 -14.25
C PRO A 76 18.13 -0.31 -14.35
N ASP A 77 18.79 -1.24 -15.04
CA ASP A 77 18.41 -2.65 -14.99
C ASP A 77 18.48 -3.17 -13.55
N VAL A 78 17.56 -4.07 -13.19
CA VAL A 78 17.58 -4.70 -11.86
C VAL A 78 18.78 -5.66 -11.73
N PRO A 79 19.39 -5.77 -10.55
CA PRO A 79 19.04 -5.04 -9.33
C PRO A 79 19.64 -3.62 -9.32
N PHE A 80 18.90 -2.66 -8.76
CA PHE A 80 19.37 -1.28 -8.53
C PHE A 80 19.06 -0.82 -7.11
N TRP A 81 19.77 0.18 -6.63
CA TRP A 81 19.59 0.78 -5.31
C TRP A 81 18.67 2.00 -5.39
N TRP A 82 17.62 1.97 -4.57
CA TRP A 82 16.68 3.06 -4.34
C TRP A 82 17.09 3.82 -3.09
N THR A 83 17.38 5.11 -3.20
CA THR A 83 17.65 6.00 -2.06
C THR A 83 16.71 7.18 -2.10
N GLU A 84 15.85 7.30 -1.08
CA GLU A 84 14.83 8.35 -0.98
C GLU A 84 15.28 9.45 -0.05
N ALA A 85 15.23 10.70 -0.53
CA ALA A 85 15.52 11.91 0.21
C ALA A 85 14.27 12.80 0.27
N ARG A 86 13.77 13.02 1.48
CA ARG A 86 12.61 13.86 1.75
C ARG A 86 13.02 15.25 2.21
N ALA A 87 12.60 16.26 1.47
CA ALA A 87 12.79 17.66 1.86
C ALA A 87 11.74 18.13 2.87
N SER A 88 12.15 18.79 3.95
CA SER A 88 11.23 19.47 4.87
C SER A 88 10.47 20.59 4.17
N THR A 89 9.18 20.77 4.50
CA THR A 89 8.43 21.96 4.04
C THR A 89 8.71 23.22 4.85
N ALA A 90 9.40 23.12 5.97
CA ALA A 90 9.67 24.26 6.85
C ALA A 90 10.76 25.20 6.31
N VAL A 91 11.53 24.76 5.31
CA VAL A 91 12.68 25.50 4.76
C VAL A 91 12.63 25.49 3.24
N ALA A 92 12.71 26.67 2.62
CA ALA A 92 12.54 26.82 1.17
C ALA A 92 13.62 26.07 0.38
N GLU A 93 14.84 26.08 0.87
CA GLU A 93 16.02 25.48 0.23
C GLU A 93 16.08 23.95 0.38
N ALA A 94 15.24 23.34 1.23
CA ALA A 94 15.29 21.91 1.51
C ALA A 94 15.07 21.04 0.27
N ALA A 95 14.21 21.48 -0.65
CA ALA A 95 13.94 20.78 -1.91
C ALA A 95 15.17 20.77 -2.83
N ASP A 96 15.83 21.92 -2.98
CA ASP A 96 17.05 22.04 -3.77
C ASP A 96 18.18 21.22 -3.15
N LEU A 97 18.22 21.15 -1.81
CA LEU A 97 19.19 20.36 -1.06
C LEU A 97 19.01 18.86 -1.27
N ALA A 98 17.77 18.36 -1.24
CA ALA A 98 17.44 16.97 -1.60
C ALA A 98 17.82 16.67 -3.07
N GLY A 99 17.53 17.62 -3.98
CA GLY A 99 17.95 17.57 -5.38
C GLY A 99 19.47 17.46 -5.56
N SER A 100 20.22 18.26 -4.79
CA SER A 100 21.68 18.25 -4.78
C SER A 100 22.26 16.96 -4.21
N PHE A 101 21.69 16.46 -3.12
CA PHE A 101 22.06 15.18 -2.52
C PHE A 101 21.92 14.03 -3.53
N CYS A 102 20.75 13.87 -4.15
CA CYS A 102 20.50 12.80 -5.13
C CYS A 102 21.31 12.97 -6.41
N GLY A 103 21.46 14.21 -6.92
CA GLY A 103 22.28 14.49 -8.09
C GLY A 103 23.76 14.19 -7.87
N ARG A 104 24.29 14.40 -6.65
CA ARG A 104 25.66 13.99 -6.30
C ARG A 104 25.82 12.48 -6.17
N LEU A 105 24.86 11.80 -5.55
CA LEU A 105 24.88 10.33 -5.48
C LEU A 105 24.91 9.72 -6.89
N THR A 106 24.07 10.21 -7.79
CA THR A 106 24.01 9.73 -9.17
C THR A 106 25.24 10.12 -9.98
N LEU A 107 25.87 11.27 -9.72
CA LEU A 107 27.17 11.61 -10.30
C LEU A 107 28.28 10.63 -9.88
N LEU A 108 28.29 10.22 -8.60
CA LEU A 108 29.32 9.33 -8.04
C LEU A 108 29.11 7.86 -8.43
N LEU A 109 27.86 7.40 -8.43
CA LEU A 109 27.50 5.98 -8.56
C LEU A 109 26.91 5.62 -9.92
N GLY A 110 26.63 6.62 -10.77
CA GLY A 110 25.83 6.46 -11.97
C GLY A 110 24.32 6.39 -11.68
N GLY A 111 23.53 6.08 -12.71
CA GLY A 111 22.07 5.96 -12.58
C GLY A 111 21.34 7.29 -12.82
N THR A 112 20.20 7.47 -12.16
CA THR A 112 19.27 8.59 -12.43
C THR A 112 18.63 9.13 -11.15
N THR A 113 18.15 10.37 -11.24
CA THR A 113 17.37 11.03 -10.17
C THR A 113 15.94 11.22 -10.63
N TRP A 114 14.99 11.01 -9.73
CA TRP A 114 13.58 11.35 -9.91
C TRP A 114 13.15 12.41 -8.88
N PRO A 115 12.35 13.42 -9.27
CA PRO A 115 12.04 13.76 -10.66
C PRO A 115 13.30 14.26 -11.40
N PRO A 116 13.43 14.06 -12.73
CA PRO A 116 14.66 14.38 -13.46
C PRO A 116 15.12 15.83 -13.31
N GLU A 117 14.18 16.77 -13.24
CA GLU A 117 14.43 18.20 -13.08
C GLU A 117 14.96 18.62 -11.70
N ALA A 118 14.82 17.77 -10.67
CA ALA A 118 15.37 18.05 -9.34
C ALA A 118 16.88 17.79 -9.28
N ALA A 119 17.44 17.05 -10.24
CA ALA A 119 18.84 16.66 -10.23
C ALA A 119 19.77 17.89 -10.36
N THR A 120 20.61 18.11 -9.36
CA THR A 120 21.65 19.14 -9.38
C THR A 120 22.87 18.68 -8.59
N VAL A 121 24.01 19.34 -8.77
CA VAL A 121 25.23 19.07 -7.98
C VAL A 121 25.71 20.32 -7.23
N ARG A 122 24.97 21.44 -7.38
CA ARG A 122 25.28 22.72 -6.77
C ARG A 122 25.27 22.61 -5.26
N VAL A 123 26.21 23.29 -4.60
CA VAL A 123 26.10 23.50 -3.15
C VAL A 123 24.88 24.41 -2.91
N VAL A 124 24.02 24.03 -1.98
CA VAL A 124 22.83 24.78 -1.61
C VAL A 124 23.11 25.43 -0.26
N HIS A 125 23.18 26.75 -0.24
CA HIS A 125 23.37 27.50 1.00
C HIS A 125 22.02 27.68 1.68
N THR A 126 21.87 27.15 2.88
CA THR A 126 20.72 27.48 3.75
C THR A 126 21.00 28.80 4.44
N ALA A 127 20.06 29.75 4.40
CA ALA A 127 20.23 31.01 5.11
C ALA A 127 20.44 30.78 6.63
N ASP A 128 21.34 31.58 7.22
CA ASP A 128 21.57 31.63 8.67
C ASP A 128 20.32 32.20 9.39
N GLY A 129 19.33 31.35 9.67
CA GLY A 129 18.17 31.63 10.52
C GLY A 129 17.19 32.72 10.03
N PRO A 130 15.88 32.61 10.28
CA PRO A 130 15.00 33.76 10.12
C PRO A 130 15.30 34.79 11.22
N THR A 131 15.71 35.99 10.81
CA THR A 131 15.46 37.19 11.60
C THR A 131 13.94 37.43 11.64
N GLY A 132 13.29 36.91 12.68
CA GLY A 132 11.94 37.32 13.08
C GLY A 132 10.80 36.81 12.20
N GLU A 133 10.42 35.55 12.39
CA GLU A 133 9.03 35.05 12.33
C GLU A 133 9.04 33.72 13.10
N GLU A 134 8.04 33.48 13.95
CA GLU A 134 8.02 32.43 14.97
C GLU A 134 8.47 31.06 14.41
N ALA A 135 9.64 30.61 14.86
CA ALA A 135 10.20 29.32 14.49
C ALA A 135 9.28 28.20 14.97
N VAL A 136 8.77 27.39 14.04
CA VAL A 136 8.13 26.12 14.39
C VAL A 136 9.22 25.25 15.02
N PRO A 137 9.12 24.87 16.30
CA PRO A 137 10.13 24.04 16.94
C PRO A 137 10.26 22.70 16.19
N ALA A 138 11.48 22.14 16.17
CA ALA A 138 11.64 20.76 15.74
C ALA A 138 10.69 19.90 16.59
N LEU A 139 9.91 19.05 15.94
CA LEU A 139 9.01 18.16 16.64
C LEU A 139 9.84 17.26 17.56
N ASP A 140 9.72 17.47 18.87
CA ASP A 140 10.25 16.56 19.87
C ASP A 140 9.49 15.25 19.75
N GLY A 141 10.13 14.23 19.16
CA GLY A 141 9.55 12.91 19.06
C GLY A 141 10.37 11.94 18.22
N ASP A 142 10.25 10.66 18.57
CA ASP A 142 10.83 9.51 17.86
C ASP A 142 10.22 9.28 16.46
N LEU A 143 9.40 10.20 15.95
CA LEU A 143 8.75 10.13 14.65
C LEU A 143 9.60 10.86 13.60
N PRO A 144 10.47 10.16 12.84
CA PRO A 144 11.27 10.82 11.82
C PRO A 144 10.36 11.46 10.76
N ALA A 145 10.66 12.70 10.36
CA ALA A 145 10.12 13.35 9.16
C ALA A 145 8.58 13.47 9.07
N VAL A 146 7.88 13.62 10.20
CA VAL A 146 6.49 14.10 10.25
C VAL A 146 6.51 15.63 10.13
N ASP A 147 5.59 16.21 9.35
CA ASP A 147 5.56 17.65 9.07
C ASP A 147 4.84 18.43 10.17
N ILE A 148 3.76 17.87 10.72
CA ILE A 148 3.01 18.47 11.85
C ILE A 148 2.66 17.35 12.83
N LEU A 149 2.92 17.55 14.11
CA LEU A 149 2.51 16.65 15.17
C LEU A 149 1.74 17.44 16.22
N SER A 150 0.52 17.00 16.48
CA SER A 150 -0.33 17.49 17.57
C SER A 150 -0.53 16.39 18.62
N ASP A 151 -1.28 16.69 19.67
CA ASP A 151 -1.66 15.70 20.68
C ASP A 151 -2.51 14.56 20.12
N SER A 152 -3.23 14.82 19.02
CA SER A 152 -4.21 13.89 18.42
C SER A 152 -3.85 13.38 17.03
N THR A 153 -2.94 14.05 16.31
CA THR A 153 -2.69 13.78 14.89
C THR A 153 -1.22 13.96 14.51
N ALA A 154 -0.70 13.03 13.71
CA ALA A 154 0.52 13.18 12.93
C ALA A 154 0.12 13.48 11.47
N VAL A 155 0.71 14.53 10.89
CA VAL A 155 0.46 14.96 9.51
C VAL A 155 1.72 14.78 8.68
N VAL A 156 1.55 14.12 7.54
CA VAL A 156 2.59 13.92 6.53
C VAL A 156 2.14 14.60 5.25
N LEU A 157 2.97 15.47 4.69
CA LEU A 157 2.76 16.08 3.38
C LEU A 157 3.53 15.24 2.34
N ALA A 158 2.90 14.89 1.23
CA ALA A 158 3.53 14.10 0.17
C ALA A 158 3.13 14.62 -1.22
N ASP A 159 4.13 14.85 -2.07
CA ASP A 159 3.97 15.25 -3.47
C ASP A 159 4.63 14.21 -4.39
N ARG A 160 3.87 13.14 -4.67
CA ARG A 160 4.28 12.05 -5.54
C ARG A 160 3.12 11.63 -6.45
N PRO A 161 3.40 11.15 -7.68
CA PRO A 161 2.36 10.61 -8.55
C PRO A 161 1.67 9.39 -7.94
N VAL A 162 2.41 8.61 -7.13
CA VAL A 162 1.90 7.53 -6.29
C VAL A 162 2.56 7.61 -4.91
N VAL A 163 1.75 7.75 -3.86
CA VAL A 163 2.19 7.64 -2.48
C VAL A 163 2.09 6.16 -2.06
N ALA A 164 3.22 5.57 -1.72
CA ALA A 164 3.37 4.15 -1.46
C ALA A 164 3.34 3.84 0.04
N LEU A 165 3.01 2.61 0.45
CA LEU A 165 3.15 2.17 1.83
C LEU A 165 4.63 1.85 2.11
N THR A 166 5.44 2.89 2.30
CA THR A 166 6.88 2.72 2.58
C THR A 166 7.15 2.15 3.96
N ALA A 167 8.38 1.67 4.19
CA ALA A 167 8.79 1.20 5.52
C ALA A 167 8.67 2.33 6.54
N TRP A 168 9.06 3.55 6.15
CA TRP A 168 8.88 4.75 6.95
C TRP A 168 7.39 5.07 7.22
N LEU A 169 6.52 5.09 6.20
CA LEU A 169 5.09 5.35 6.42
C LEU A 169 4.44 4.28 7.30
N SER A 170 4.86 3.02 7.15
CA SER A 170 4.40 1.91 7.99
C SER A 170 4.79 2.12 9.46
N GLU A 171 5.99 2.64 9.70
CA GLU A 171 6.47 2.96 11.04
C GLU A 171 5.73 4.17 11.63
N VAL A 172 5.50 5.22 10.84
CA VAL A 172 4.69 6.38 11.25
C VAL A 172 3.27 5.95 11.61
N LEU A 173 2.65 5.08 10.81
CA LEU A 173 1.34 4.49 11.11
C LEU A 173 1.36 3.74 12.45
N ARG A 174 2.37 2.91 12.68
CA ARG A 174 2.52 2.12 13.91
C ARG A 174 2.68 3.02 15.14
N VAL A 175 3.64 3.95 15.10
CA VAL A 175 3.93 4.85 16.24
C VAL A 175 2.77 5.81 16.51
N SER A 176 2.07 6.28 15.46
CA SER A 176 0.85 7.09 15.63
C SER A 176 -0.23 6.28 16.35
N ALA A 177 -0.47 5.03 15.92
CA ALA A 177 -1.45 4.14 16.56
C ALA A 177 -1.08 3.82 18.02
N ASP A 178 0.18 3.48 18.30
CA ASP A 178 0.66 3.17 19.66
C ASP A 178 0.53 4.37 20.61
N SER A 179 0.62 5.58 20.07
CA SER A 179 0.51 6.83 20.82
C SER A 179 -0.90 7.43 20.84
N GLY A 180 -1.89 6.73 20.27
CA GLY A 180 -3.30 7.15 20.23
C GLY A 180 -3.61 8.28 19.24
N ARG A 181 -2.71 8.55 18.28
CA ARG A 181 -2.85 9.59 17.26
C ARG A 181 -3.39 9.05 15.94
N ALA A 182 -4.06 9.93 15.19
CA ALA A 182 -4.39 9.72 13.79
C ALA A 182 -3.20 10.00 12.86
N LEU A 183 -3.07 9.26 11.76
CA LEU A 183 -2.21 9.66 10.65
C LEU A 183 -3.03 10.33 9.55
N HIS A 184 -2.69 11.57 9.23
CA HIS A 184 -3.27 12.32 8.10
C HIS A 184 -2.20 12.53 7.03
N ILE A 185 -2.43 12.00 5.83
CA ILE A 185 -1.53 12.21 4.69
C ILE A 185 -2.12 13.28 3.79
N VAL A 186 -1.44 14.42 3.63
CA VAL A 186 -1.87 15.53 2.79
C VAL A 186 -1.20 15.44 1.43
N THR A 187 -1.98 15.47 0.35
CA THR A 187 -1.47 15.39 -1.02
C THR A 187 -2.10 16.45 -1.93
N PRO A 188 -1.43 16.82 -3.03
CA PRO A 188 -2.09 17.50 -4.14
C PRO A 188 -3.09 16.58 -4.85
N PRO A 189 -4.01 17.12 -5.68
CA PRO A 189 -5.11 16.35 -6.26
C PRO A 189 -4.68 15.39 -7.38
N HIS A 190 -3.47 15.57 -7.92
CA HIS A 190 -2.92 14.67 -8.93
C HIS A 190 -2.32 13.40 -8.31
N ALA A 191 -2.05 13.40 -7.00
CA ALA A 191 -1.47 12.27 -6.31
C ALA A 191 -2.49 11.12 -6.20
N ARG A 192 -1.96 9.90 -6.21
CA ARG A 192 -2.75 8.68 -6.02
C ARG A 192 -2.11 7.86 -4.92
N LEU A 193 -2.89 7.01 -4.27
CA LEU A 193 -2.34 6.06 -3.32
C LEU A 193 -2.04 4.74 -4.01
N SER A 194 -1.00 4.06 -3.58
CA SER A 194 -0.87 2.63 -3.83
C SER A 194 -2.04 1.88 -3.15
N LEU A 195 -2.45 0.73 -3.70
CA LEU A 195 -3.48 -0.08 -3.07
C LEU A 195 -3.14 -0.48 -1.61
N PRO A 196 -1.89 -0.89 -1.27
CA PRO A 196 -1.51 -1.19 0.11
C PRO A 196 -1.67 0.00 1.05
N LEU A 197 -1.26 1.21 0.64
CA LEU A 197 -1.42 2.40 1.47
C LEU A 197 -2.89 2.75 1.66
N HIS A 198 -3.68 2.73 0.58
CA HIS A 198 -5.12 2.95 0.65
C HIS A 198 -5.79 1.99 1.65
N THR A 199 -5.48 0.69 1.59
CA THR A 199 -5.98 -0.30 2.54
C THR A 199 -5.51 -0.03 3.97
N ALA A 200 -4.25 0.36 4.18
CA ALA A 200 -3.72 0.69 5.49
C ALA A 200 -4.38 1.92 6.13
N LEU A 201 -4.82 2.88 5.31
CA LEU A 201 -5.58 4.05 5.75
C LEU A 201 -7.08 3.80 5.92
N THR A 202 -7.59 2.64 5.48
CA THR A 202 -9.01 2.27 5.60
C THR A 202 -9.31 1.92 7.07
N GLY A 203 -9.51 2.95 7.90
CA GLY A 203 -9.82 2.82 9.32
C GLY A 203 -9.75 4.16 10.06
N PRO A 204 -10.77 4.55 10.84
CA PRO A 204 -10.68 5.70 11.71
C PRO A 204 -9.54 5.51 12.74
N PRO A 205 -8.78 6.56 13.10
CA PRO A 205 -8.97 7.97 12.74
C PRO A 205 -8.10 8.47 11.56
N ASN A 206 -7.51 7.57 10.76
CA ASN A 206 -6.61 7.93 9.66
C ASN A 206 -7.36 8.63 8.51
N ARG A 207 -6.66 9.52 7.78
CA ARG A 207 -7.24 10.26 6.65
C ARG A 207 -6.25 10.45 5.51
N TRP A 208 -6.80 10.48 4.30
CA TRP A 208 -6.12 11.03 3.14
C TRP A 208 -6.69 12.42 2.85
N VAL A 209 -5.91 13.47 3.09
CA VAL A 209 -6.35 14.86 2.93
C VAL A 209 -5.88 15.37 1.58
N VAL A 210 -6.81 15.74 0.72
CA VAL A 210 -6.51 16.23 -0.63
C VAL A 210 -6.71 17.73 -0.65
N GLN A 211 -5.67 18.46 -1.03
CA GLN A 211 -5.75 19.92 -1.19
C GLN A 211 -6.39 20.25 -2.55
N ALA A 212 -7.57 20.88 -2.55
CA ALA A 212 -8.24 21.26 -3.78
C ALA A 212 -7.55 22.46 -4.45
N PRO A 213 -7.52 22.55 -5.81
CA PRO A 213 -6.91 23.68 -6.52
C PRO A 213 -7.53 25.04 -6.16
N GLU A 214 -8.84 25.06 -5.94
CA GLU A 214 -9.62 26.29 -5.70
C GLU A 214 -9.59 26.74 -4.24
N GLY A 215 -8.77 26.09 -3.42
CA GLY A 215 -8.69 26.27 -1.97
C GLY A 215 -9.55 25.26 -1.22
N GLY A 216 -9.10 24.90 -0.02
CA GLY A 216 -9.77 23.93 0.86
C GLY A 216 -9.20 22.52 0.79
N TYR A 217 -9.78 21.65 1.61
CA TYR A 217 -9.34 20.27 1.79
C TYR A 217 -10.55 19.33 1.76
N PHE A 218 -10.36 18.13 1.25
CA PHE A 218 -11.35 17.05 1.37
C PHE A 218 -10.68 15.72 1.63
N ASP A 219 -11.45 14.76 2.13
CA ASP A 219 -10.97 13.41 2.41
C ASP A 219 -10.99 12.59 1.10
N GLY A 220 -9.83 12.20 0.59
CA GLY A 220 -9.69 11.37 -0.60
C GLY A 220 -10.19 9.94 -0.43
N LEU A 221 -10.53 9.49 0.78
CA LEU A 221 -11.15 8.18 1.02
C LEU A 221 -12.68 8.25 0.99
N SER A 222 -13.28 9.36 1.43
CA SER A 222 -14.73 9.46 1.67
C SER A 222 -15.43 10.58 0.90
N GLY A 223 -14.68 11.55 0.37
CA GLY A 223 -15.20 12.74 -0.28
C GLY A 223 -15.66 13.84 0.66
N ALA A 224 -15.53 13.66 1.98
CA ALA A 224 -15.93 14.66 2.98
C ALA A 224 -15.08 15.93 2.87
N VAL A 225 -15.70 17.11 2.78
CA VAL A 225 -14.98 18.38 2.94
C VAL A 225 -14.39 18.46 4.34
N LEU A 226 -13.14 18.89 4.45
CA LEU A 226 -12.37 18.95 5.69
C LEU A 226 -12.03 20.38 6.06
N HIS A 227 -12.00 20.66 7.35
CA HIS A 227 -11.41 21.87 7.92
C HIS A 227 -10.28 21.51 8.91
N TRP A 228 -9.31 22.40 9.05
CA TRP A 228 -8.30 22.28 10.08
C TRP A 228 -8.79 22.96 11.35
N ARG A 229 -8.89 22.21 12.46
CA ARG A 229 -9.29 22.74 13.75
C ARG A 229 -8.61 21.97 14.87
N GLU A 230 -8.14 22.68 15.89
CA GLU A 230 -7.57 22.07 17.11
C GLU A 230 -6.47 21.03 16.82
N GLY A 231 -5.64 21.29 15.79
CA GLY A 231 -4.50 20.44 15.44
C GLY A 231 -4.85 19.18 14.65
N THR A 232 -6.04 19.11 14.04
CA THR A 232 -6.49 17.94 13.27
C THR A 232 -7.42 18.32 12.12
N PHE A 233 -7.49 17.49 11.07
CA PHE A 233 -8.51 17.61 10.03
C PHE A 233 -9.80 16.89 10.42
N THR A 234 -10.91 17.63 10.45
CA THR A 234 -12.25 17.10 10.74
C THR A 234 -13.23 17.36 9.60
N PRO A 235 -14.23 16.48 9.38
CA PRO A 235 -15.30 16.74 8.42
C PRO A 235 -16.07 18.01 8.77
N ALA A 236 -16.29 18.86 7.77
CA ALA A 236 -17.10 20.06 7.92
C ALA A 236 -18.59 19.69 7.93
N PRO A 237 -19.34 20.07 8.99
CA PRO A 237 -20.78 19.88 9.00
C PRO A 237 -21.45 20.86 8.02
N GLY A 238 -22.42 20.37 7.27
CA GLY A 238 -23.33 21.16 6.44
C GLY A 238 -24.42 21.84 7.28
N ASP A 239 -25.23 22.66 6.62
CA ASP A 239 -26.32 23.42 7.26
C ASP A 239 -27.40 22.52 7.88
N ASP A 240 -27.51 21.28 7.39
CA ASP A 240 -28.40 20.22 7.86
C ASP A 240 -27.74 19.29 8.90
N GLY A 241 -26.46 19.49 9.21
CA GLY A 241 -25.66 18.63 10.08
C GLY A 241 -25.06 17.40 9.38
N GLU A 242 -25.33 17.19 8.09
CA GLU A 242 -24.69 16.14 7.29
C GLU A 242 -23.29 16.57 6.82
N THR A 243 -22.44 15.62 6.48
CA THR A 243 -21.09 15.96 5.98
C THR A 243 -21.16 16.49 4.56
N ILE A 244 -20.57 17.66 4.31
CA ILE A 244 -20.52 18.25 2.97
C ILE A 244 -19.66 17.35 2.07
N ALA A 245 -20.19 16.94 0.91
CA ALA A 245 -19.45 16.20 -0.09
C ALA A 245 -18.69 17.16 -1.03
N ALA A 246 -17.41 16.86 -1.29
CA ALA A 246 -16.59 17.64 -2.20
C ALA A 246 -16.95 17.34 -3.66
N GLU A 247 -17.22 18.38 -4.46
CA GLU A 247 -17.53 18.23 -5.89
C GLU A 247 -16.44 17.49 -6.66
N GLY A 248 -15.16 17.76 -6.33
CA GLY A 248 -14.01 17.12 -6.98
C GLY A 248 -13.83 15.62 -6.67
N PHE A 249 -14.56 15.08 -5.69
CA PHE A 249 -14.53 13.65 -5.36
C PHE A 249 -15.46 12.81 -6.25
N ALA A 250 -16.51 13.43 -6.81
CA ALA A 250 -17.41 12.75 -7.72
C ALA A 250 -16.82 12.73 -9.13
N LEU A 251 -16.59 11.54 -9.70
CA LEU A 251 -16.35 11.45 -11.14
C LEU A 251 -17.68 11.39 -11.90
N PRO A 252 -17.83 12.14 -13.01
CA PRO A 252 -19.03 12.06 -13.83
C PRO A 252 -19.22 10.69 -14.48
N GLU A 253 -18.12 10.01 -14.83
CA GLU A 253 -18.13 8.70 -15.51
C GLU A 253 -17.09 7.76 -14.88
N PRO A 254 -17.49 6.56 -14.42
CA PRO A 254 -16.54 5.59 -13.88
C PRO A 254 -15.59 5.09 -14.98
N PRO A 255 -14.34 4.70 -14.63
CA PRO A 255 -13.41 4.14 -15.59
C PRO A 255 -13.98 2.90 -16.27
N ALA A 256 -13.66 2.74 -17.56
CA ALA A 256 -14.00 1.53 -18.32
C ALA A 256 -13.10 0.32 -17.94
N GLU A 257 -11.96 0.60 -17.33
CA GLU A 257 -11.03 -0.40 -16.78
C GLU A 257 -11.64 -1.15 -15.59
N GLN A 258 -11.15 -2.35 -15.35
CA GLN A 258 -11.67 -3.24 -14.32
C GLN A 258 -10.57 -3.77 -13.41
N GLN A 259 -10.94 -4.04 -12.16
CA GLN A 259 -10.09 -4.75 -11.21
C GLN A 259 -10.81 -5.99 -10.68
N LEU A 260 -10.17 -7.15 -10.80
CA LEU A 260 -10.60 -8.41 -10.19
C LEU A 260 -9.82 -8.61 -8.89
N THR A 261 -10.54 -8.77 -7.78
CA THR A 261 -9.93 -9.08 -6.48
C THR A 261 -10.34 -10.47 -6.02
N VAL A 262 -9.36 -11.28 -5.65
CA VAL A 262 -9.53 -12.60 -5.02
C VAL A 262 -9.03 -12.52 -3.58
N SER A 263 -9.95 -12.56 -2.63
CA SER A 263 -9.65 -12.61 -1.20
C SER A 263 -9.70 -14.05 -0.71
N LEU A 264 -8.59 -14.52 -0.14
CA LEU A 264 -8.38 -15.90 0.32
C LEU A 264 -8.18 -15.92 1.83
N ARG A 265 -8.75 -16.93 2.48
CA ARG A 265 -8.42 -17.27 3.86
C ARG A 265 -8.06 -18.74 3.94
N THR A 266 -6.87 -19.02 4.45
CA THR A 266 -6.34 -20.36 4.65
C THR A 266 -5.96 -20.56 6.11
N LEU A 267 -6.29 -21.72 6.65
CA LEU A 267 -5.99 -22.14 8.01
C LEU A 267 -5.06 -23.35 7.95
N HIS A 268 -3.84 -23.14 8.42
CA HIS A 268 -2.79 -24.14 8.43
C HIS A 268 -2.65 -24.77 9.82
N ALA A 269 -2.44 -26.08 9.83
CA ALA A 269 -1.98 -26.77 11.03
C ALA A 269 -0.57 -26.29 11.39
N PRO A 270 -0.20 -26.29 12.68
CA PRO A 270 1.15 -25.91 13.13
C PRO A 270 2.14 -27.04 12.79
N ASP A 271 2.62 -27.01 11.55
CA ASP A 271 3.57 -27.97 11.00
C ASP A 271 4.96 -27.32 10.88
N ALA A 272 6.02 -28.07 11.18
CA ALA A 272 7.41 -27.61 11.01
C ALA A 272 7.73 -27.33 9.53
N ASP A 273 7.13 -28.10 8.62
CA ASP A 273 7.28 -28.00 7.17
C ASP A 273 6.22 -27.09 6.52
N LEU A 274 5.50 -26.31 7.32
CA LEU A 274 4.55 -25.32 6.83
C LEU A 274 5.27 -24.30 5.95
N LEU A 275 4.91 -24.27 4.66
CA LEU A 275 5.23 -23.21 3.72
C LEU A 275 3.99 -22.38 3.41
N LEU A 276 4.09 -21.09 3.75
CA LEU A 276 3.12 -20.03 3.50
C LEU A 276 3.24 -19.48 2.08
N GLY A 277 2.21 -18.77 1.60
CA GLY A 277 2.17 -18.12 0.30
C GLY A 277 1.82 -19.04 -0.87
N ARG A 278 1.67 -20.36 -0.64
CA ARG A 278 1.33 -21.33 -1.71
C ARG A 278 -0.06 -21.11 -2.30
N SER A 279 -1.04 -20.74 -1.48
CA SER A 279 -2.39 -20.45 -1.97
C SER A 279 -2.42 -19.16 -2.78
N LEU A 280 -1.67 -18.13 -2.36
CA LEU A 280 -1.46 -16.93 -3.14
C LEU A 280 -0.76 -17.23 -4.48
N GLU A 281 0.34 -17.99 -4.46
CA GLU A 281 1.08 -18.39 -5.67
C GLU A 281 0.20 -19.20 -6.64
N THR A 282 -0.63 -20.11 -6.13
CA THR A 282 -1.59 -20.89 -6.93
C THR A 282 -2.61 -19.96 -7.61
N ALA A 283 -3.20 -19.03 -6.85
CA ALA A 283 -4.14 -18.07 -7.41
C ALA A 283 -3.48 -17.15 -8.46
N TRP A 284 -2.26 -16.71 -8.19
CA TRP A 284 -1.48 -15.86 -9.08
C TRP A 284 -1.17 -16.57 -10.41
N HIS A 285 -0.69 -17.80 -10.33
CA HIS A 285 -0.36 -18.62 -11.50
C HIS A 285 -1.60 -18.94 -12.34
N HIS A 286 -2.71 -19.27 -11.69
CA HIS A 286 -3.95 -19.57 -12.41
C HIS A 286 -4.54 -18.37 -13.15
N LEU A 287 -4.36 -17.15 -12.61
CA LEU A 287 -4.93 -15.92 -13.18
C LEU A 287 -3.99 -15.17 -14.14
N THR A 288 -2.67 -15.34 -14.00
CA THR A 288 -1.67 -14.62 -14.81
C THR A 288 -0.75 -15.52 -15.63
N GLY A 289 -0.72 -16.83 -15.35
CA GLY A 289 0.21 -17.79 -15.95
C GLY A 289 1.62 -17.79 -15.33
N ALA A 290 1.89 -16.92 -14.34
CA ALA A 290 3.19 -16.80 -13.69
C ALA A 290 3.06 -16.72 -12.16
N ALA A 291 4.16 -16.95 -11.44
CA ALA A 291 4.23 -16.64 -10.02
C ALA A 291 4.32 -15.11 -9.80
N PRO A 292 4.14 -14.60 -8.57
CA PRO A 292 4.48 -13.21 -8.26
C PRO A 292 5.95 -12.93 -8.63
N ALA A 293 6.24 -11.71 -9.08
CA ALA A 293 7.59 -11.31 -9.44
C ALA A 293 8.45 -11.01 -8.19
N GLY A 294 7.85 -10.34 -7.21
CA GLY A 294 8.55 -9.91 -6.00
C GLY A 294 7.66 -9.89 -4.77
N TRP A 295 8.30 -9.77 -3.60
CA TRP A 295 7.65 -9.56 -2.31
C TRP A 295 8.45 -8.64 -1.39
N GLY A 296 7.79 -8.09 -0.38
CA GLY A 296 8.40 -7.24 0.64
C GLY A 296 7.46 -6.99 1.82
N THR A 297 7.94 -6.31 2.85
CA THR A 297 7.11 -5.85 3.98
C THR A 297 6.54 -4.44 3.77
N ALA A 298 7.03 -3.74 2.75
CA ALA A 298 6.67 -2.38 2.38
C ALA A 298 6.99 -2.16 0.89
N GLU A 299 6.63 -0.99 0.37
CA GLU A 299 7.01 -0.52 -0.96
C GLU A 299 8.25 0.39 -0.87
N PRO A 300 9.19 0.36 -1.85
CA PRO A 300 9.21 -0.51 -3.03
C PRO A 300 9.42 -1.99 -2.68
N VAL A 301 8.72 -2.86 -3.41
CA VAL A 301 8.89 -4.30 -3.32
C VAL A 301 10.25 -4.69 -3.88
N ASN A 302 11.10 -5.20 -2.99
CA ASN A 302 12.53 -5.23 -3.22
C ASN A 302 13.11 -6.65 -3.36
N LEU A 303 12.44 -7.69 -2.87
CA LEU A 303 12.94 -9.07 -2.93
C LEU A 303 12.25 -9.90 -4.02
N PRO A 304 12.95 -10.84 -4.68
CA PRO A 304 12.31 -11.80 -5.58
C PRO A 304 11.38 -12.74 -4.81
N TRP A 305 10.26 -13.13 -5.41
CA TRP A 305 9.25 -13.99 -4.78
C TRP A 305 9.86 -15.28 -4.19
N SER A 306 9.63 -15.51 -2.89
CA SER A 306 10.14 -16.69 -2.19
C SER A 306 9.24 -17.11 -1.02
N PRO A 307 8.39 -18.14 -1.21
CA PRO A 307 7.60 -18.76 -0.14
C PRO A 307 8.43 -19.16 1.08
N ARG A 308 9.69 -19.58 0.87
CA ARG A 308 10.58 -19.98 1.97
C ARG A 308 11.03 -18.80 2.83
N GLN A 309 11.47 -17.70 2.20
CA GLN A 309 11.93 -16.53 2.95
C GLN A 309 10.77 -15.81 3.64
N LEU A 310 9.62 -15.71 2.97
CA LEU A 310 8.43 -15.10 3.57
C LEU A 310 7.93 -15.92 4.77
N THR A 311 7.99 -17.26 4.68
CA THR A 311 7.68 -18.16 5.80
C THR A 311 8.67 -17.99 6.94
N ALA A 312 9.98 -17.89 6.66
CA ALA A 312 11.00 -17.67 7.67
C ALA A 312 10.76 -16.37 8.44
N LEU A 313 10.50 -15.27 7.72
CA LEU A 313 10.16 -13.98 8.33
C LEU A 313 8.91 -14.08 9.22
N ALA A 314 7.85 -14.72 8.73
CA ALA A 314 6.63 -14.90 9.52
C ALA A 314 6.86 -15.76 10.78
N ARG A 315 7.76 -16.75 10.69
CA ARG A 315 8.15 -17.62 11.81
C ARG A 315 8.97 -16.85 12.85
N ASP A 316 9.93 -16.04 12.42
CA ASP A 316 10.80 -15.26 13.31
C ASP A 316 10.01 -14.18 14.07
N ARG A 317 8.95 -13.63 13.45
CA ARG A 317 8.06 -12.65 14.10
C ARG A 317 7.02 -13.27 15.03
N ALA A 318 6.78 -14.58 14.96
CA ALA A 318 5.73 -15.22 15.74
C ALA A 318 5.99 -15.04 17.27
N PRO A 319 4.97 -14.67 18.08
CA PRO A 319 3.54 -14.67 17.77
C PRO A 319 3.00 -13.35 17.16
N ALA A 320 3.83 -12.34 16.94
CA ALA A 320 3.38 -11.09 16.33
C ALA A 320 2.94 -11.33 14.86
N PRO A 321 1.92 -10.61 14.38
CA PRO A 321 1.47 -10.75 13.00
C PRO A 321 2.53 -10.25 12.01
N SER A 322 2.47 -10.79 10.81
CA SER A 322 3.27 -10.32 9.66
C SER A 322 2.33 -9.83 8.56
N HIS A 323 2.67 -8.67 7.98
CA HIS A 323 2.00 -8.12 6.81
C HIS A 323 3.03 -8.03 5.69
N LEU A 324 2.68 -8.58 4.54
CA LEU A 324 3.57 -8.75 3.39
C LEU A 324 2.85 -8.28 2.14
N LEU A 325 3.61 -7.80 1.18
CA LEU A 325 3.17 -7.37 -0.13
C LEU A 325 3.81 -8.27 -1.19
N ALA A 326 3.08 -8.54 -2.26
CA ALA A 326 3.58 -9.21 -3.45
C ALA A 326 3.17 -8.43 -4.68
N VAL A 327 4.04 -8.35 -5.69
CA VAL A 327 3.76 -7.64 -6.95
C VAL A 327 4.06 -8.54 -8.14
N GLY A 328 3.34 -8.29 -9.23
CA GLY A 328 3.47 -8.99 -10.50
C GLY A 328 4.50 -8.35 -11.42
N HIS A 329 4.63 -8.96 -12.59
CA HIS A 329 5.40 -8.40 -13.69
C HIS A 329 4.69 -7.18 -14.32
N PRO A 330 5.43 -6.21 -14.89
CA PRO A 330 4.86 -4.96 -15.42
C PRO A 330 3.82 -5.17 -16.54
N GLU A 331 3.88 -6.28 -17.28
CA GLU A 331 2.95 -6.61 -18.36
C GLU A 331 1.52 -6.88 -17.83
N ARG A 332 1.42 -7.40 -16.61
CA ARG A 332 0.14 -7.72 -15.93
C ARG A 332 0.13 -7.08 -14.55
N PRO A 333 -0.41 -5.85 -14.42
CA PRO A 333 -0.55 -5.18 -13.13
C PRO A 333 -1.30 -6.07 -12.14
N ALA A 334 -0.59 -6.51 -11.12
CA ALA A 334 -1.10 -7.36 -10.07
C ALA A 334 -0.37 -7.04 -8.77
N ILE A 335 -1.13 -6.92 -7.69
CA ILE A 335 -0.60 -6.69 -6.34
C ILE A 335 -1.39 -7.55 -5.37
N ALA A 336 -0.72 -8.08 -4.35
CA ALA A 336 -1.40 -8.73 -3.25
C ALA A 336 -0.87 -8.25 -1.90
N SER A 337 -1.77 -8.24 -0.93
CA SER A 337 -1.43 -8.22 0.49
C SER A 337 -1.58 -9.62 1.07
N LEU A 338 -0.70 -9.97 2.00
CA LEU A 338 -0.71 -11.23 2.73
C LEU A 338 -0.53 -10.94 4.22
N ARG A 339 -1.50 -11.37 5.02
CA ARG A 339 -1.47 -11.25 6.47
C ARG A 339 -1.35 -12.63 7.10
N VAL A 340 -0.31 -12.82 7.90
CA VAL A 340 -0.06 -14.06 8.62
C VAL A 340 -0.27 -13.81 10.10
N THR A 341 -1.14 -14.60 10.72
CA THR A 341 -1.47 -14.50 12.15
C THR A 341 -1.43 -15.86 12.82
N ARG A 342 -0.87 -15.92 14.03
CA ARG A 342 -0.97 -17.12 14.87
C ARG A 342 -2.36 -17.21 15.46
N THR A 343 -3.02 -18.35 15.30
CA THR A 343 -4.29 -18.66 15.95
C THR A 343 -4.07 -19.60 17.15
N LYS A 344 -5.14 -19.90 17.90
CA LYS A 344 -5.07 -20.88 19.00
C LYS A 344 -4.70 -22.28 18.52
N THR A 345 -5.05 -22.64 17.29
CA THR A 345 -4.97 -24.00 16.74
C THR A 345 -3.98 -24.14 15.60
N GLY A 346 -3.32 -23.06 15.16
CA GLY A 346 -2.40 -23.09 14.03
C GLY A 346 -2.02 -21.69 13.53
N VAL A 347 -1.96 -21.54 12.21
CA VAL A 347 -1.61 -20.29 11.53
C VAL A 347 -2.70 -19.94 10.52
N ALA A 348 -3.21 -18.71 10.58
CA ALA A 348 -4.11 -18.18 9.56
C ALA A 348 -3.32 -17.32 8.57
N GLU A 349 -3.54 -17.58 7.30
CA GLU A 349 -3.03 -16.81 6.18
C GLU A 349 -4.22 -16.17 5.45
N GLU A 350 -4.22 -14.85 5.36
CA GLU A 350 -5.26 -14.05 4.71
C GLU A 350 -4.61 -13.28 3.57
N ALA A 351 -4.98 -13.58 2.33
CA ALA A 351 -4.41 -12.96 1.15
C ALA A 351 -5.49 -12.18 0.38
N SER A 352 -5.14 -11.04 -0.18
CA SER A 352 -5.99 -10.33 -1.13
C SER A 352 -5.19 -10.02 -2.38
N LEU A 353 -5.46 -10.71 -3.48
CA LEU A 353 -4.83 -10.52 -4.78
C LEU A 353 -5.74 -9.67 -5.67
N THR A 354 -5.24 -8.55 -6.18
CA THR A 354 -5.94 -7.68 -7.12
C THR A 354 -5.20 -7.62 -8.45
N LEU A 355 -5.92 -7.79 -9.55
CA LEU A 355 -5.41 -7.71 -10.92
C LEU A 355 -6.14 -6.63 -11.70
N GLY A 356 -5.39 -5.88 -12.51
CA GLY A 356 -5.92 -4.83 -13.37
C GLY A 356 -6.13 -5.33 -14.81
N TYR A 357 -7.26 -4.92 -15.39
CA TYR A 357 -7.65 -5.21 -16.77
C TYR A 357 -7.95 -3.89 -17.50
N ALA A 358 -7.35 -3.73 -18.68
CA ALA A 358 -7.70 -2.66 -19.60
C ALA A 358 -9.12 -2.84 -20.15
N ASN A 359 -9.68 -1.82 -20.80
CA ASN A 359 -11.02 -1.87 -21.39
C ASN A 359 -11.18 -2.96 -22.47
N ASP A 360 -10.11 -3.33 -23.16
CA ASP A 360 -10.08 -4.40 -24.16
C ASP A 360 -9.76 -5.79 -23.58
N GLU A 361 -9.43 -5.87 -22.30
CA GLU A 361 -9.12 -7.11 -21.59
C GLU A 361 -10.31 -7.58 -20.76
N HIS A 362 -10.70 -8.84 -20.92
CA HIS A 362 -11.81 -9.42 -20.14
C HIS A 362 -11.27 -10.18 -18.92
N PRO A 363 -11.75 -9.88 -17.70
CA PRO A 363 -11.44 -10.68 -16.53
C PRO A 363 -11.82 -12.16 -16.74
N PRO A 364 -10.99 -13.14 -16.34
CA PRO A 364 -11.18 -14.55 -16.63
C PRO A 364 -12.22 -15.19 -15.69
N LEU A 365 -13.48 -14.75 -15.75
CA LEU A 365 -14.54 -15.21 -14.84
C LEU A 365 -14.83 -16.71 -14.99
N ASP A 366 -14.67 -17.26 -16.18
CA ASP A 366 -14.86 -18.70 -16.44
C ASP A 366 -13.78 -19.58 -15.80
N ALA A 367 -12.60 -19.00 -15.50
CA ALA A 367 -11.51 -19.71 -14.84
C ALA A 367 -11.67 -19.80 -13.31
N LEU A 368 -12.61 -19.06 -12.72
CA LEU A 368 -12.77 -18.94 -11.26
C LEU A 368 -13.16 -20.26 -10.59
N LYS A 369 -13.95 -21.10 -11.26
CA LYS A 369 -14.28 -22.43 -10.74
C LYS A 369 -13.04 -23.33 -10.69
N ALA A 370 -12.25 -23.34 -11.77
CA ALA A 370 -11.02 -24.13 -11.82
C ALA A 370 -9.99 -23.63 -10.78
N LEU A 371 -9.93 -22.31 -10.54
CA LEU A 371 -9.16 -21.73 -9.46
C LEU A 371 -9.64 -22.23 -8.09
N ALA A 372 -10.95 -22.17 -7.84
CA ALA A 372 -11.55 -22.65 -6.60
C ALA A 372 -11.22 -24.13 -6.36
N GLU A 373 -11.27 -24.95 -7.41
CA GLU A 373 -10.92 -26.37 -7.36
C GLU A 373 -9.45 -26.60 -7.01
N ALA A 374 -8.53 -25.87 -7.66
CA ALA A 374 -7.10 -25.94 -7.37
C ALA A 374 -6.78 -25.53 -5.91
N LEU A 375 -7.41 -24.46 -5.42
CA LEU A 375 -7.27 -24.01 -4.04
C LEU A 375 -7.88 -24.99 -3.02
N ALA A 376 -9.03 -25.59 -3.35
CA ALA A 376 -9.70 -26.57 -2.50
C ALA A 376 -8.97 -27.92 -2.45
N ALA A 377 -8.20 -28.27 -3.49
CA ALA A 377 -7.28 -29.41 -3.48
C ALA A 377 -6.05 -29.14 -2.59
N GLY A 378 -5.69 -27.86 -2.40
CA GLY A 378 -4.66 -27.43 -1.47
C GLY A 378 -5.08 -27.56 0.01
N PRO A 379 -4.12 -27.61 0.93
CA PRO A 379 -4.42 -27.73 2.35
C PRO A 379 -4.97 -26.42 2.91
N GLY A 380 -6.07 -26.52 3.65
CA GLY A 380 -6.49 -25.47 4.59
C GLY A 380 -7.27 -24.31 4.00
N LEU A 381 -7.72 -24.35 2.74
CA LEU A 381 -8.68 -23.34 2.24
C LEU A 381 -9.90 -23.29 3.18
N SER A 382 -10.18 -22.10 3.71
CA SER A 382 -11.33 -21.82 4.55
C SER A 382 -12.39 -21.06 3.76
N ALA A 383 -12.00 -19.97 3.11
CA ALA A 383 -12.89 -19.20 2.25
C ALA A 383 -12.14 -18.55 1.08
N MET A 384 -12.84 -18.38 -0.04
CA MET A 384 -12.45 -17.51 -1.14
C MET A 384 -13.62 -16.62 -1.51
N LEU A 385 -13.40 -15.31 -1.64
CA LEU A 385 -14.35 -14.37 -2.22
C LEU A 385 -13.71 -13.72 -3.45
N VAL A 386 -14.47 -13.65 -4.55
CA VAL A 386 -14.06 -12.96 -5.77
C VAL A 386 -14.99 -11.78 -5.99
N THR A 387 -14.43 -10.60 -6.17
CA THR A 387 -15.16 -9.37 -6.48
C THR A 387 -14.61 -8.71 -7.74
N LEU A 388 -15.47 -8.03 -8.48
CA LEU A 388 -15.10 -7.23 -9.64
C LEU A 388 -15.53 -5.78 -9.41
N ARG A 389 -14.69 -4.81 -9.79
CA ARG A 389 -15.07 -3.40 -9.80
C ARG A 389 -14.58 -2.68 -11.05
N ARG A 390 -15.19 -1.53 -11.34
CA ARG A 390 -14.66 -0.55 -12.29
C ARG A 390 -13.67 0.37 -11.58
N ALA A 391 -12.41 0.27 -11.93
CA ALA A 391 -11.30 0.97 -11.29
C ALA A 391 -10.06 0.90 -12.19
N ARG A 392 -9.05 1.74 -11.90
CA ARG A 392 -7.85 1.85 -12.75
C ARG A 392 -7.09 0.53 -12.94
N ARG A 393 -6.61 0.27 -14.16
CA ARG A 393 -5.78 -0.90 -14.49
C ARG A 393 -4.47 -0.93 -13.71
N ASP A 394 -3.87 0.23 -13.45
CA ASP A 394 -2.57 0.36 -12.77
C ASP A 394 -2.62 0.10 -11.25
N LEU A 395 -3.80 -0.21 -10.71
CA LEU A 395 -4.06 -0.54 -9.30
C LEU A 395 -3.77 0.60 -8.31
N THR A 396 -3.53 1.81 -8.81
CA THR A 396 -3.45 3.01 -7.98
C THR A 396 -4.85 3.53 -7.69
N VAL A 397 -5.04 4.10 -6.51
CA VAL A 397 -6.33 4.62 -6.06
C VAL A 397 -6.30 6.16 -6.10
N PRO A 398 -7.13 6.78 -6.94
CA PRO A 398 -7.21 8.23 -7.06
C PRO A 398 -8.14 8.85 -6.00
N ALA A 399 -8.09 10.17 -5.86
CA ALA A 399 -8.85 10.96 -4.87
C ALA A 399 -10.31 11.19 -5.27
N HIS A 400 -10.97 10.17 -5.82
CA HIS A 400 -12.35 10.23 -6.28
C HIS A 400 -13.02 8.86 -6.19
N LEU A 401 -14.35 8.86 -6.25
CA LEU A 401 -15.14 7.65 -6.14
C LEU A 401 -14.93 6.74 -7.36
N GLU A 402 -14.34 5.57 -7.13
CA GLU A 402 -14.34 4.45 -8.08
C GLU A 402 -15.54 3.52 -7.83
N GLY A 403 -15.79 2.59 -8.77
CA GLY A 403 -16.88 1.63 -8.64
C GLY A 403 -16.72 0.73 -7.42
N ALA A 404 -17.82 0.50 -6.69
CA ALA A 404 -17.82 -0.43 -5.58
C ALA A 404 -17.52 -1.87 -6.06
N PRO A 405 -16.78 -2.68 -5.29
CA PRO A 405 -16.58 -4.10 -5.60
C PRO A 405 -17.91 -4.86 -5.55
N ILE A 406 -18.23 -5.59 -6.62
CA ILE A 406 -19.42 -6.41 -6.77
C ILE A 406 -19.02 -7.88 -6.64
N PRO A 407 -19.63 -8.67 -5.73
CA PRO A 407 -19.35 -10.10 -5.59
C PRO A 407 -19.66 -10.90 -6.87
N VAL A 408 -18.71 -11.73 -7.29
CA VAL A 408 -18.83 -12.62 -8.45
C VAL A 408 -19.02 -14.07 -7.99
N ALA A 409 -18.19 -14.52 -7.04
CA ALA A 409 -18.22 -15.89 -6.55
C ALA A 409 -17.73 -15.98 -5.10
N PHE A 410 -18.22 -16.98 -4.38
CA PHE A 410 -17.79 -17.32 -3.03
C PHE A 410 -17.50 -18.83 -2.94
N THR A 411 -16.42 -19.24 -2.31
CA THR A 411 -16.10 -20.66 -2.08
C THR A 411 -15.89 -20.89 -0.60
N LEU A 412 -16.58 -21.91 -0.07
CA LEU A 412 -16.41 -22.38 1.30
C LEU A 412 -15.56 -23.65 1.32
N GLY A 413 -14.49 -23.63 2.10
CA GLY A 413 -13.56 -24.73 2.24
C GLY A 413 -14.18 -25.98 2.86
N ALA A 414 -13.59 -27.14 2.59
CA ALA A 414 -14.15 -28.43 3.02
C ALA A 414 -14.28 -28.55 4.55
N ALA A 415 -13.36 -27.97 5.32
CA ALA A 415 -13.45 -27.96 6.78
C ALA A 415 -14.64 -27.14 7.29
N ASP A 416 -14.85 -25.96 6.72
CA ASP A 416 -15.97 -25.08 7.08
C ASP A 416 -17.31 -25.65 6.58
N VAL A 417 -17.36 -26.30 5.41
CA VAL A 417 -18.55 -27.05 4.96
C VAL A 417 -18.93 -28.15 5.94
N ARG A 418 -17.94 -28.88 6.48
CA ARG A 418 -18.21 -29.89 7.52
C ARG A 418 -18.72 -29.27 8.82
N ALA A 419 -18.19 -28.11 9.21
CA ALA A 419 -18.62 -27.41 10.42
C ALA A 419 -20.07 -26.87 10.30
N VAL A 420 -20.43 -26.33 9.14
CA VAL A 420 -21.79 -25.85 8.82
C VAL A 420 -22.77 -27.01 8.58
N GLY A 421 -22.27 -28.17 8.15
CA GLY A 421 -23.08 -29.31 7.74
C GLY A 421 -23.38 -29.29 6.24
N LEU A 422 -23.09 -30.39 5.56
CA LEU A 422 -23.15 -30.49 4.09
C LEU A 422 -24.55 -30.23 3.52
N ASP A 423 -25.59 -30.79 4.14
CA ASP A 423 -26.96 -30.63 3.66
C ASP A 423 -27.46 -29.19 3.77
N HIS A 424 -27.09 -28.52 4.86
CA HIS A 424 -27.42 -27.11 5.09
C HIS A 424 -26.67 -26.22 4.08
N ALA A 425 -25.37 -26.43 3.92
CA ALA A 425 -24.55 -25.64 3.02
C ALA A 425 -24.92 -25.84 1.52
N ARG A 426 -25.46 -27.01 1.14
CA ARG A 426 -25.92 -27.33 -0.23
C ARG A 426 -27.29 -26.75 -0.59
N ARG A 427 -28.06 -26.28 0.38
CA ARG A 427 -29.41 -25.75 0.17
C ARG A 427 -29.51 -24.29 0.64
N PRO A 428 -28.66 -23.38 0.11
CA PRO A 428 -28.82 -21.97 0.42
C PRO A 428 -30.15 -21.46 -0.17
N PRO A 429 -30.74 -20.41 0.41
CA PRO A 429 -31.92 -19.75 -0.14
C PRO A 429 -31.56 -18.88 -1.35
N LEU A 430 -30.89 -19.48 -2.34
CA LEU A 430 -30.44 -18.87 -3.58
C LEU A 430 -31.00 -19.62 -4.80
N PRO A 431 -31.15 -18.96 -5.96
CA PRO A 431 -31.66 -19.62 -7.18
C PRO A 431 -30.73 -20.74 -7.70
N GLN A 432 -29.42 -20.54 -7.59
CA GLN A 432 -28.42 -21.49 -8.07
C GLN A 432 -27.90 -22.34 -6.92
N ARG A 433 -27.77 -23.65 -7.16
CA ARG A 433 -27.16 -24.57 -6.20
C ARG A 433 -25.64 -24.44 -6.27
N PRO A 434 -24.94 -24.57 -5.13
CA PRO A 434 -23.49 -24.59 -5.13
C PRO A 434 -22.95 -25.82 -5.84
N GLU A 435 -21.79 -25.66 -6.47
CA GLU A 435 -21.02 -26.73 -7.07
C GLU A 435 -20.09 -27.36 -6.03
N ALA A 436 -20.08 -28.69 -5.95
CA ALA A 436 -19.17 -29.40 -5.06
C ALA A 436 -17.79 -29.54 -5.71
N LEU A 437 -16.74 -29.19 -4.97
CA LEU A 437 -15.35 -29.28 -5.39
C LEU A 437 -14.61 -30.31 -4.54
N GLY A 438 -13.72 -31.08 -5.17
CA GLY A 438 -12.92 -32.10 -4.50
C GLY A 438 -13.69 -33.39 -4.17
N PRO A 439 -13.19 -34.21 -3.21
CA PRO A 439 -13.74 -35.53 -2.92
C PRO A 439 -15.19 -35.48 -2.40
N ALA A 440 -16.02 -36.44 -2.83
CA ALA A 440 -17.43 -36.51 -2.42
C ALA A 440 -17.64 -36.68 -0.91
N THR A 441 -16.66 -37.24 -0.19
CA THR A 441 -16.70 -37.45 1.27
C THR A 441 -16.45 -36.17 2.06
N SER A 442 -15.84 -35.16 1.45
CA SER A 442 -15.46 -33.92 2.12
C SER A 442 -15.33 -32.78 1.09
N PRO A 443 -16.44 -32.39 0.43
CA PRO A 443 -16.37 -31.40 -0.63
C PRO A 443 -16.24 -29.98 -0.07
N ALA A 444 -15.50 -29.13 -0.78
CA ALA A 444 -15.70 -27.69 -0.70
C ALA A 444 -16.92 -27.30 -1.55
N LEU A 445 -17.51 -26.13 -1.31
CA LEU A 445 -18.69 -25.65 -2.05
C LEU A 445 -18.40 -24.31 -2.71
N HIS A 446 -18.64 -24.22 -4.01
CA HIS A 446 -18.50 -23.01 -4.82
C HIS A 446 -19.87 -22.43 -5.16
N TYR A 447 -20.08 -21.17 -4.83
CA TYR A 447 -21.31 -20.41 -5.02
C TYR A 447 -21.06 -19.32 -6.04
N ARG A 448 -21.77 -19.37 -7.17
CA ARG A 448 -21.79 -18.29 -8.16
C ARG A 448 -22.79 -17.22 -7.70
N LEU A 449 -22.34 -15.97 -7.63
CA LEU A 449 -23.12 -14.82 -7.14
C LEU A 449 -23.55 -13.89 -8.28
N GLY A 450 -22.76 -13.80 -9.35
CA GLY A 450 -23.05 -12.95 -10.50
C GLY A 450 -21.89 -12.91 -11.50
N ASP A 451 -21.89 -11.89 -12.35
CA ASP A 451 -20.81 -11.57 -13.29
C ASP A 451 -20.05 -10.28 -12.92
N GLY A 452 -20.36 -9.70 -11.75
CA GLY A 452 -19.72 -8.49 -11.26
C GLY A 452 -20.30 -7.19 -11.82
N THR A 453 -21.50 -7.22 -12.40
CA THR A 453 -22.18 -6.02 -12.92
C THR A 453 -23.38 -5.56 -12.09
N ASP A 454 -24.03 -6.48 -11.36
CA ASP A 454 -25.24 -6.22 -10.58
C ASP A 454 -24.95 -6.01 -9.07
N PRO A 455 -25.21 -4.81 -8.51
CA PRO A 455 -25.04 -4.54 -7.08
C PRO A 455 -25.85 -5.46 -6.15
N ASP A 456 -26.97 -6.05 -6.60
CA ASP A 456 -27.77 -6.99 -5.81
C ASP A 456 -27.03 -8.28 -5.45
N ALA A 457 -25.87 -8.54 -6.06
CA ALA A 457 -24.95 -9.58 -5.64
C ALA A 457 -24.51 -9.44 -4.17
N TRP A 458 -24.50 -8.22 -3.60
CA TRP A 458 -24.26 -8.01 -2.17
C TRP A 458 -25.37 -8.57 -1.30
N ASN A 459 -26.63 -8.34 -1.66
CA ASN A 459 -27.79 -8.89 -0.96
C ASN A 459 -27.77 -10.43 -1.02
N THR A 460 -27.37 -10.97 -2.16
CA THR A 460 -27.15 -12.42 -2.38
C THR A 460 -26.06 -12.97 -1.46
N LEU A 461 -24.88 -12.32 -1.39
CA LEU A 461 -23.79 -12.72 -0.51
C LEU A 461 -24.15 -12.62 0.98
N GLN A 462 -24.85 -11.55 1.39
CA GLN A 462 -25.32 -11.38 2.76
C GLN A 462 -26.31 -12.47 3.17
N THR A 463 -27.25 -12.78 2.28
CA THR A 463 -28.23 -13.86 2.48
C THR A 463 -27.54 -15.22 2.61
N LEU A 464 -26.58 -15.52 1.74
CA LEU A 464 -25.76 -16.72 1.84
C LEU A 464 -25.00 -16.79 3.16
N THR A 465 -24.31 -15.71 3.53
CA THR A 465 -23.50 -15.66 4.75
C THR A 465 -24.36 -15.82 6.00
N ARG A 466 -25.56 -15.23 6.02
CA ARG A 466 -26.53 -15.39 7.12
C ARG A 466 -27.01 -16.84 7.24
N HIS A 467 -27.32 -17.47 6.11
CA HIS A 467 -27.71 -18.89 6.07
C HIS A 467 -26.59 -19.79 6.58
N LEU A 468 -25.35 -19.62 6.12
CA LEU A 468 -24.22 -20.44 6.57
C LEU A 468 -23.92 -20.28 8.07
N LYS A 469 -24.20 -19.10 8.65
CA LYS A 469 -24.01 -18.83 10.08
C LYS A 469 -25.15 -19.33 10.98
N SER A 470 -26.33 -19.62 10.42
CA SER A 470 -27.49 -20.06 11.21
C SER A 470 -27.53 -21.59 11.43
N ALA A 471 -26.43 -22.29 11.14
CA ALA A 471 -26.30 -23.73 11.23
C ALA A 471 -26.05 -24.22 12.67
#